data_AF-M5E6Z0-F1
#
_entry.id   AF-M5E6Z0-F1
#
_cell.length_a   1.000
_cell.length_b   1.000
_cell.length_c   1.000
_cell.angle_alpha   90.00
_cell.angle_beta   90.00
_cell.angle_gamma   90.00
#
_symmetry.space_group_name_H-M   'P 1'
#
loop_
_entity.id
_entity.type
_entity.pdbx_description
1 polymer ?
#
loop_
_entity_poly.entity_id
_entity_poly.type
_entity_poly.pdbx_seq_one_letter_code
_entity_poly.pdbx_strand_id
1 'polypeptide(L)'
;MALLASAARVPRRAPLPWCALARHAHFDSNAFVQRLEKAGITRQQADVLVTALTDVINESAENIARGLVRRDEAERLNYTQKVDFAKLKSEIQLLERSDFVLMKSENERLMADVEKLKQRLREEIARTTAGVRLDLNLEKGRIRDESSVHALKIKEVDTRIESEIAGVRTSIQSAKFNVLQYLVGVATGAGALLLAYLRMFR
;
A
#
# COMPACT_ATOMS: atom_id res chain seq x y z
N MET A 1 8.15 34.16 -4.25
CA MET A 1 6.73 34.11 -3.83
C MET A 1 6.64 34.58 -2.39
N ALA A 2 6.65 35.90 -2.22
CA ALA A 2 6.61 36.58 -0.93
C ALA A 2 5.17 36.59 -0.41
N LEU A 3 4.85 35.70 0.52
CA LEU A 3 3.56 35.71 1.22
C LEU A 3 3.66 36.68 2.41
N LEU A 4 2.97 37.80 2.21
CA LEU A 4 2.72 38.89 3.14
C LEU A 4 2.29 38.37 4.52
N ALA A 5 3.14 38.59 5.52
CA ALA A 5 2.77 38.45 6.93
C ALA A 5 1.77 39.55 7.29
N SER A 6 0.47 39.24 7.15
CA SER A 6 -0.61 40.06 7.69
C SER A 6 -0.50 40.07 9.21
N ALA A 7 0.07 41.14 9.75
CA ALA A 7 0.09 41.41 11.17
C ALA A 7 -1.35 41.62 11.65
N ALA A 8 -1.98 40.55 12.14
CA ALA A 8 -3.25 40.58 12.82
C ALA A 8 -3.14 41.53 14.02
N ARG A 9 -3.62 42.76 13.81
CA ARG A 9 -3.65 43.83 14.81
C ARG A 9 -4.64 43.39 15.88
N VAL A 10 -4.15 42.86 17.00
CA VAL A 10 -4.98 42.49 18.15
C VAL A 10 -5.82 43.73 18.51
N PRO A 11 -7.16 43.66 18.48
CA PRO A 11 -7.99 44.79 18.83
C PRO A 11 -7.68 45.17 20.28
N ARG A 12 -7.23 46.41 20.51
CA ARG A 12 -7.14 46.98 21.85
C ARG A 12 -8.55 46.92 22.44
N ARG A 13 -8.81 45.95 23.32
CA ARG A 13 -10.08 45.88 24.06
C ARG A 13 -10.27 47.24 24.73
N ALA A 14 -11.41 47.87 24.48
CA ALA A 14 -11.80 49.08 25.19
C ALA A 14 -11.69 48.80 26.70
N PRO A 15 -11.18 49.75 27.51
CA PRO A 15 -11.18 49.57 28.96
C PRO A 15 -12.63 49.31 29.40
N LEU A 16 -12.83 48.23 30.14
CA LEU A 16 -14.15 47.88 30.68
C LEU A 16 -14.73 49.09 31.43
N PRO A 17 -16.04 49.37 31.32
CA PRO A 17 -16.66 50.59 31.85
C PRO A 17 -16.50 50.77 33.37
N TRP A 18 -16.07 49.73 34.08
CA TRP A 18 -15.87 49.73 35.53
C TRP A 18 -14.54 50.37 35.97
N CYS A 19 -13.57 50.57 35.07
CA CYS A 19 -12.33 51.28 35.41
C CYS A 19 -12.54 52.79 35.64
N ALA A 20 -13.70 53.35 35.27
CA ALA A 20 -14.00 54.76 35.48
C ALA A 20 -14.43 55.11 36.92
N LEU A 21 -14.78 54.11 37.74
CA LEU A 21 -15.32 54.32 39.09
C LEU A 21 -14.25 54.69 40.14
N ALA A 22 -12.97 54.43 39.87
CA ALA A 22 -11.90 54.64 40.85
C ALA A 22 -11.53 56.12 41.10
N ARG A 23 -12.24 57.09 40.51
CA ARG A 23 -11.88 58.50 40.69
C ARG A 23 -12.59 59.22 41.83
N HIS A 24 -13.74 58.78 42.35
CA HIS A 24 -14.49 59.59 43.34
C HIS A 24 -15.26 58.71 44.33
N ALA A 25 -14.56 57.93 45.16
CA ALA A 25 -15.17 57.21 46.29
C ALA A 25 -14.65 57.75 47.63
N HIS A 26 -14.54 59.07 47.77
CA HIS A 26 -14.35 59.68 49.08
C HIS A 26 -15.75 60.00 49.62
N PHE A 27 -16.22 59.18 50.57
CA PHE A 27 -17.45 59.47 51.30
C PHE A 27 -17.15 60.57 52.33
N ASP A 28 -17.68 61.77 52.10
CA ASP A 28 -17.50 62.91 53.01
C ASP A 28 -18.48 62.81 54.18
N SER A 29 -18.00 62.19 55.26
CA SER A 29 -18.74 61.98 56.52
C SER A 29 -19.25 63.31 57.11
N ASN A 30 -18.47 64.39 57.03
CA ASN A 30 -18.82 65.68 57.63
C ASN A 30 -19.91 66.40 56.85
N ALA A 31 -19.82 66.40 55.52
CA ALA A 31 -20.86 66.96 54.67
C ALA A 31 -22.18 66.18 54.81
N PHE A 32 -22.12 64.88 55.07
CA PHE A 32 -23.30 64.05 55.30
C PHE A 32 -23.96 64.32 56.66
N VAL A 33 -23.17 64.48 57.74
CA VAL A 33 -23.67 64.90 59.07
C VAL A 33 -24.40 66.24 58.97
N GLN A 34 -23.81 67.25 58.31
CA GLN A 34 -24.44 68.57 58.17
C GLN A 34 -25.77 68.54 57.40
N ARG A 35 -25.94 67.61 56.46
CA ARG A 35 -27.20 67.43 55.74
C ARG A 35 -28.27 66.77 56.59
N LEU A 36 -27.89 65.79 57.43
CA LEU A 36 -28.79 65.13 58.37
C LEU A 36 -29.25 66.10 59.47
N GLU A 37 -28.36 66.95 59.97
CA GLU A 37 -28.70 68.02 60.92
C GLU A 37 -29.72 69.01 60.34
N LYS A 38 -29.54 69.42 59.07
CA LYS A 38 -30.51 70.28 58.36
C LYS A 38 -31.87 69.62 58.12
N ALA A 39 -31.92 68.29 58.12
CA ALA A 39 -33.16 67.51 57.99
C ALA A 39 -33.85 67.25 59.34
N GLY A 40 -33.34 67.83 60.44
CA GLY A 40 -33.95 67.73 61.77
C GLY A 40 -33.46 66.55 62.62
N ILE A 41 -32.40 65.85 62.20
CA ILE A 41 -31.79 64.75 62.96
C ILE A 41 -30.76 65.33 63.93
N THR A 42 -30.75 64.84 65.17
CA THR A 42 -29.76 65.30 66.16
C THR A 42 -28.35 64.88 65.77
N ARG A 43 -27.35 65.70 66.08
CA ARG A 43 -25.94 65.44 65.72
C ARG A 43 -25.44 64.06 66.14
N GLN A 44 -25.85 63.59 67.32
CA GLN A 44 -25.48 62.27 67.83
C GLN A 44 -26.08 61.12 66.99
N GLN A 45 -27.33 61.25 66.55
CA GLN A 45 -27.97 60.26 65.68
C GLN A 45 -27.40 60.29 64.26
N ALA A 46 -27.07 61.49 63.75
CA ALA A 46 -26.40 61.64 62.46
C ALA A 46 -25.04 60.94 62.46
N ASP A 47 -24.24 61.11 63.51
CA ASP A 47 -22.91 60.51 63.63
C ASP A 47 -22.95 58.97 63.63
N VAL A 48 -23.92 58.38 64.35
CA VAL A 48 -24.15 56.93 64.37
C VAL A 48 -24.55 56.40 62.98
N LEU A 49 -25.44 57.11 62.27
CA LEU A 49 -25.88 56.73 60.93
C LEU A 49 -24.74 56.83 59.89
N VAL A 50 -23.92 57.88 59.99
CA VAL A 50 -22.76 58.09 59.11
C VAL A 50 -21.73 56.99 59.33
N THR A 51 -21.49 56.60 60.58
CA THR A 51 -20.55 55.54 60.94
C THR A 51 -21.01 54.19 60.37
N ALA A 52 -22.27 53.81 60.60
CA ALA A 52 -22.83 52.56 60.06
C ALA A 52 -22.80 52.52 58.52
N LEU A 53 -23.07 53.65 57.86
CA LEU A 53 -22.99 53.74 56.40
C LEU A 53 -21.56 53.62 55.88
N THR A 54 -20.60 54.21 56.59
CA THR A 54 -19.17 54.12 56.24
C THR A 54 -18.68 52.68 56.35
N ASP A 55 -19.14 51.94 57.37
CA ASP A 55 -18.79 50.52 57.55
C ASP A 55 -19.32 49.66 56.39
N VAL A 56 -20.59 49.83 56.00
CA VAL A 56 -21.19 49.10 54.85
C VAL A 56 -20.50 49.47 53.53
N ILE A 57 -20.13 50.74 53.34
CA ILE A 57 -19.40 51.17 52.14
C ILE A 57 -18.01 50.54 52.09
N ASN A 58 -17.29 50.49 53.22
CA ASN A 58 -15.97 49.88 53.30
C ASN A 58 -16.04 48.36 53.06
N GLU A 59 -17.00 47.67 53.66
CA GLU A 59 -17.21 46.24 53.44
C GLU A 59 -17.53 45.93 51.96
N SER A 60 -18.40 46.75 51.34
CA SER A 60 -18.73 46.65 49.92
C SER A 60 -17.53 46.92 49.01
N ALA A 61 -16.73 47.95 49.32
CA ALA A 61 -15.52 48.29 48.59
C ALA A 61 -14.47 47.18 48.67
N GLU A 62 -14.27 46.58 49.85
CA GLU A 62 -13.38 45.44 50.04
C GLU A 62 -13.89 44.18 49.33
N ASN A 63 -15.20 43.93 49.34
CA ASN A 63 -15.80 42.81 48.61
C ASN A 63 -15.60 42.94 47.08
N ILE A 64 -15.77 44.14 46.53
CA ILE A 64 -15.49 44.42 45.11
C ILE A 64 -13.99 44.30 44.83
N ALA A 65 -13.13 44.83 45.70
CA ALA A 65 -11.69 44.76 45.55
C ALA A 65 -11.16 43.31 45.55
N ARG A 66 -11.76 42.41 46.34
CA ARG A 66 -11.42 40.98 46.35
C ARG A 66 -11.69 40.27 45.02
N GLY A 67 -12.65 40.73 44.24
CA GLY A 67 -12.94 40.19 42.90
C GLY A 67 -12.09 40.80 41.77
N LEU A 68 -11.29 41.83 42.06
CA LEU A 68 -10.47 42.52 41.08
C LEU A 68 -9.03 42.00 41.11
N VAL A 69 -8.49 41.69 39.94
CA VAL A 69 -7.06 41.34 39.79
C VAL A 69 -6.24 42.62 39.73
N ARG A 70 -5.14 42.66 40.49
CA ARG A 70 -4.22 43.79 40.44
C ARG A 70 -3.50 43.86 39.09
N ARG A 71 -3.19 45.08 38.63
CA ARG A 71 -2.60 45.30 37.30
C ARG A 71 -1.22 44.64 37.16
N ASP A 72 -0.42 44.68 38.23
CA ASP A 72 0.89 44.04 38.30
C ASP A 72 0.82 42.51 38.20
N GLU A 73 -0.15 41.90 38.86
CA GLU A 73 -0.39 40.45 38.77
C GLU A 73 -0.87 40.05 37.38
N ALA A 74 -1.80 40.81 36.81
CA ALA A 74 -2.26 40.60 35.44
C ALA A 74 -1.12 40.75 34.41
N GLU A 75 -0.22 41.71 34.57
CA GLU A 75 0.94 41.91 33.69
C GLU A 75 1.95 40.76 33.81
N ARG A 76 2.22 40.29 35.03
CA ARG A 76 3.09 39.12 35.26
C ARG A 76 2.53 37.86 34.62
N LEU A 77 1.23 37.57 34.81
CA LEU A 77 0.57 36.42 34.19
C LEU A 77 0.63 36.49 32.66
N ASN A 78 0.35 37.67 32.08
CA ASN A 78 0.47 37.88 30.65
C ASN A 78 1.91 37.69 30.13
N TYR A 79 2.92 38.12 30.91
CA TYR A 79 4.32 37.92 30.54
C TYR A 79 4.69 36.44 30.52
N THR A 80 4.38 35.71 31.60
CA THR A 80 4.64 34.26 31.70
C THR A 80 3.95 33.52 30.55
N GLN A 81 2.67 33.81 30.29
CA GLN A 81 1.95 33.20 29.16
C GLN A 81 2.64 33.46 27.82
N LYS A 82 3.11 34.68 27.57
CA LYS A 82 3.83 35.00 26.31
C LYS A 82 5.12 34.20 26.17
N VAL A 83 5.86 34.02 27.26
CA VAL A 83 7.09 33.21 27.26
C VAL A 83 6.75 31.75 26.99
N ASP A 84 5.72 31.21 27.65
CA ASP A 84 5.27 29.84 27.46
C ASP A 84 4.79 29.60 26.02
N PHE A 85 4.05 30.55 25.43
CA PHE A 85 3.65 30.48 24.02
C PHE A 85 4.85 30.52 23.07
N ALA A 86 5.86 31.34 23.36
CA ALA A 86 7.07 31.39 22.55
C ALA A 86 7.84 30.07 22.62
N LYS A 87 7.95 29.49 23.82
CA LYS A 87 8.59 28.19 24.03
C LYS A 87 7.84 27.06 23.31
N LEU A 88 6.52 26.95 23.53
CA LEU A 88 5.68 25.95 22.88
C LEU A 88 5.77 26.05 21.35
N LYS A 89 5.73 27.27 20.81
CA LYS A 89 5.89 27.50 19.38
C LYS A 89 7.25 27.00 18.87
N SER A 90 8.33 27.25 19.61
CA SER A 90 9.67 26.79 19.23
C SER A 90 9.79 25.26 19.27
N GLU A 91 9.18 24.61 20.25
CA GLU A 91 9.15 23.15 20.38
C GLU A 91 8.36 22.51 19.23
N ILE A 92 7.17 23.05 18.91
CA ILE A 92 6.37 22.58 17.76
C ILE A 92 7.16 22.73 16.46
N GLN A 93 7.78 23.89 16.22
CA GLN A 93 8.58 24.10 15.00
C GLN A 93 9.78 23.16 14.90
N LEU A 94 10.40 22.80 16.03
CA LEU A 94 11.51 21.85 16.04
C LEU A 94 11.03 20.43 15.73
N LEU A 95 9.94 20.00 16.36
CA LEU A 95 9.33 18.69 16.13
C LEU A 95 8.87 18.54 14.68
N GLU A 96 8.14 19.53 14.15
CA GLU A 96 7.69 19.53 12.75
C GLU A 96 8.85 19.40 11.77
N ARG A 97 9.96 20.11 12.01
CA ARG A 97 11.16 20.00 11.17
C ARG A 97 11.82 18.63 11.28
N SER A 98 11.93 18.09 12.49
CA SER A 98 12.51 16.78 12.74
C SER A 98 11.69 15.69 12.05
N ASP A 99 10.37 15.67 12.28
CA ASP A 99 9.45 14.70 11.70
C ASP A 99 9.41 14.81 10.19
N PHE A 100 9.43 16.03 9.64
CA PHE A 100 9.51 16.23 8.21
C PHE A 100 10.79 15.65 7.59
N VAL A 101 11.94 15.86 8.23
CA VAL A 101 13.22 15.30 7.75
C VAL A 101 13.20 13.78 7.82
N LEU A 102 12.69 13.20 8.93
CA LEU A 102 12.55 11.75 9.08
C LEU A 102 11.62 11.17 8.02
N MET A 103 10.40 11.68 7.90
CA MET A 103 9.44 11.23 6.88
C MET A 103 10.00 11.35 5.46
N LYS A 104 10.68 12.46 5.16
CA LYS A 104 11.29 12.66 3.84
C LYS A 104 12.37 11.60 3.57
N SER A 105 13.24 11.34 4.53
CA SER A 105 14.29 10.32 4.40
C SER A 105 13.72 8.91 4.25
N GLU A 106 12.65 8.58 4.97
CA GLU A 106 11.95 7.30 4.83
C GLU A 106 11.28 7.17 3.48
N ASN A 107 10.66 8.23 2.97
CA ASN A 107 10.05 8.24 1.65
C ASN A 107 11.11 8.05 0.55
N GLU A 108 12.25 8.76 0.63
CA GLU A 108 13.36 8.57 -0.30
C GLU A 108 13.91 7.13 -0.25
N ARG A 109 14.02 6.54 0.95
CA ARG A 109 14.43 5.13 1.13
C ARG A 109 13.42 4.16 0.50
N LEU A 110 12.12 4.35 0.75
CA LEU A 110 11.06 3.52 0.19
C LEU A 110 11.02 3.62 -1.33
N MET A 111 11.19 4.81 -1.90
CA MET A 111 11.28 5.01 -3.35
C MET A 111 12.48 4.26 -3.96
N ALA A 112 13.64 4.28 -3.30
CA ALA A 112 14.80 3.51 -3.73
C ALA A 112 14.56 1.99 -3.66
N ASP A 113 13.92 1.51 -2.59
CA ASP A 113 13.56 0.10 -2.43
C ASP A 113 12.57 -0.34 -3.52
N VAL A 114 11.57 0.49 -3.85
CA VAL A 114 10.60 0.22 -4.93
C VAL A 114 11.30 0.08 -6.28
N GLU A 115 12.21 1.00 -6.63
CA GLU A 115 12.92 0.90 -7.93
C GLU A 115 13.83 -0.33 -7.97
N LYS A 116 14.46 -0.68 -6.84
CA LYS A 116 15.26 -1.91 -6.71
C LYS A 116 14.42 -3.18 -6.88
N LEU A 117 13.24 -3.24 -6.28
CA LEU A 117 12.32 -4.37 -6.43
C LEU A 117 11.83 -4.50 -7.87
N LYS A 118 11.47 -3.38 -8.50
CA LYS A 118 11.03 -3.34 -9.90
C LYS A 118 12.13 -3.82 -10.85
N GLN A 119 13.38 -3.43 -10.60
CA GLN A 119 14.51 -3.90 -11.40
C GLN A 119 14.73 -5.42 -11.23
N ARG A 120 14.72 -5.93 -9.99
CA ARG A 120 14.81 -7.36 -9.71
C ARG A 120 13.69 -8.16 -10.40
N LEU A 121 12.46 -7.67 -10.31
CA LEU A 121 11.32 -8.32 -10.94
C LEU A 121 11.47 -8.40 -12.47
N ARG A 122 11.93 -7.32 -13.12
CA ARG A 122 12.20 -7.33 -14.56
C ARG A 122 13.26 -8.37 -14.93
N GLU A 123 14.32 -8.47 -14.15
CA GLU A 123 15.38 -9.45 -14.38
C GLU A 123 14.87 -10.88 -14.17
N GLU A 124 14.05 -11.14 -13.15
CA GLU A 124 13.44 -12.45 -12.91
C GLU A 124 12.47 -12.84 -14.03
N ILE A 125 11.66 -11.90 -14.53
CA ILE A 125 10.77 -12.12 -15.68
C ILE A 125 11.60 -12.47 -16.92
N ALA A 126 12.67 -11.72 -17.19
CA ALA A 126 13.55 -11.96 -18.33
C ALA A 126 14.24 -13.33 -18.23
N ARG A 127 14.79 -13.67 -17.05
CA ARG A 127 15.41 -14.98 -16.79
C ARG A 127 14.42 -16.12 -16.97
N THR A 128 13.22 -16.00 -16.38
CA THR A 128 12.19 -17.04 -16.46
C THR A 128 11.70 -17.24 -17.89
N THR A 129 11.49 -16.15 -18.63
CA THR A 129 11.05 -16.20 -20.03
C THR A 129 12.13 -16.81 -20.93
N ALA A 130 13.40 -16.47 -20.69
CA ALA A 130 14.53 -17.09 -21.39
C ALA A 130 14.63 -18.60 -21.08
N GLY A 131 14.43 -18.99 -19.81
CA GLY A 131 14.36 -20.38 -19.38
C GLY A 131 13.27 -21.17 -20.11
N VAL A 132 12.03 -20.68 -20.06
CA VAL A 132 10.90 -21.32 -20.75
C VAL A 132 11.15 -21.46 -22.26
N ARG A 133 11.72 -20.42 -22.90
CA ARG A 133 12.05 -20.48 -24.33
C ARG A 133 13.13 -21.53 -24.62
N LEU A 134 14.13 -21.65 -23.77
CA LEU A 134 15.16 -22.69 -23.89
C LEU A 134 14.54 -24.08 -23.72
N ASP A 135 13.73 -24.29 -22.69
CA ASP A 135 13.07 -25.56 -22.41
C ASP A 135 12.22 -26.03 -23.60
N LEU A 136 11.42 -25.12 -24.18
CA LEU A 136 10.62 -25.42 -25.38
C LEU A 136 11.49 -25.76 -26.59
N ASN A 137 12.62 -25.07 -26.78
CA ASN A 137 13.53 -25.36 -27.88
C ASN A 137 14.21 -26.73 -27.72
N LEU A 138 14.63 -27.07 -26.50
CA LEU A 138 15.21 -28.37 -26.19
C LEU A 138 14.18 -29.49 -26.38
N GLU A 139 12.96 -29.29 -25.88
CA GLU A 139 11.87 -30.25 -26.02
C GLU A 139 11.46 -30.45 -27.49
N LYS A 140 11.40 -29.37 -28.27
CA LYS A 140 11.19 -29.46 -29.73
C LYS A 140 12.31 -30.23 -30.43
N GLY A 141 13.55 -30.05 -29.98
CA GLY A 141 14.71 -30.83 -30.44
C GLY A 141 14.52 -32.32 -30.14
N ARG A 142 14.21 -32.66 -28.88
CA ARG A 142 13.96 -34.03 -28.42
C ARG A 142 12.85 -34.72 -29.22
N ILE A 143 11.70 -34.06 -29.38
CA ILE A 143 10.57 -34.57 -30.16
C ILE A 143 10.98 -34.85 -31.62
N ARG A 144 11.77 -33.96 -32.23
CA ARG A 144 12.26 -34.16 -33.60
C ARG A 144 13.18 -35.36 -33.71
N ASP A 145 14.10 -35.52 -32.75
CA ASP A 145 15.04 -36.63 -32.74
C ASP A 145 14.29 -37.96 -32.53
N GLU A 146 13.35 -38.02 -31.59
CA GLU A 146 12.47 -39.18 -31.38
C GLU A 146 11.61 -39.49 -32.62
N SER A 147 11.05 -38.46 -33.26
CA SER A 147 10.30 -38.61 -34.50
C SER A 147 11.17 -39.19 -35.62
N SER A 148 12.42 -38.75 -35.75
CA SER A 148 13.36 -39.29 -36.74
C SER A 148 13.70 -40.77 -36.48
N VAL A 149 13.87 -41.16 -35.22
CA VAL A 149 14.08 -42.56 -34.82
C VAL A 149 12.87 -43.41 -35.16
N HIS A 150 11.65 -42.91 -34.90
CA HIS A 150 10.43 -43.61 -35.28
C HIS A 150 10.30 -43.75 -36.81
N ALA A 151 10.63 -42.71 -37.58
CA ALA A 151 10.62 -42.78 -39.04
C ALA A 151 11.59 -43.83 -39.58
N LEU A 152 12.79 -43.96 -38.99
CA LEU A 152 13.75 -45.01 -39.34
C LEU A 152 13.21 -46.41 -39.02
N LYS A 153 12.64 -46.61 -37.83
CA LYS A 153 12.05 -47.89 -37.44
C LYS A 153 10.90 -48.30 -38.35
N ILE A 154 10.03 -47.34 -38.74
CA ILE A 154 8.95 -47.59 -39.69
C ILE A 154 9.53 -48.05 -41.03
N LYS A 155 10.55 -47.35 -41.55
CA LYS A 155 11.19 -47.72 -42.82
C LYS A 155 11.86 -49.09 -42.76
N GLU A 156 12.52 -49.43 -41.66
CA GLU A 156 13.11 -50.76 -41.46
C GLU A 156 12.03 -51.85 -41.49
N VAL A 157 10.93 -51.66 -40.75
CA VAL A 157 9.80 -52.59 -40.76
C VAL A 157 9.19 -52.70 -42.16
N ASP A 158 9.04 -51.61 -42.88
CA ASP A 158 8.51 -51.59 -44.25
C ASP A 158 9.39 -52.42 -45.20
N THR A 159 10.71 -52.23 -45.15
CA THR A 159 11.65 -53.05 -45.94
C THR A 159 11.62 -54.54 -45.56
N ARG A 160 11.40 -54.85 -44.28
CA ARG A 160 11.24 -56.24 -43.83
C ARG A 160 9.96 -56.86 -44.36
N ILE A 161 8.86 -56.12 -44.35
CA ILE A 161 7.58 -56.56 -44.94
C ILE A 161 7.75 -56.83 -46.44
N GLU A 162 8.40 -55.92 -47.19
CA GLU A 162 8.67 -56.13 -48.62
C GLU A 162 9.50 -57.40 -48.87
N SER A 163 10.52 -57.65 -48.04
CA SER A 163 11.33 -58.87 -48.11
C SER A 163 10.50 -60.13 -47.81
N GLU A 164 9.64 -60.09 -46.81
CA GLU A 164 8.74 -61.21 -46.47
C GLU A 164 7.74 -61.48 -47.60
N ILE A 165 7.18 -60.43 -48.21
CA ILE A 165 6.29 -60.54 -49.39
C ILE A 165 7.04 -61.17 -50.58
N ALA A 166 8.27 -60.73 -50.85
CA ALA A 166 9.10 -61.33 -51.89
C ALA A 166 9.41 -62.81 -51.61
N GLY A 167 9.70 -63.15 -50.34
CA GLY A 167 9.89 -64.53 -49.89
C GLY A 167 8.66 -65.41 -50.13
N VAL A 168 7.47 -64.92 -49.74
CA VAL A 168 6.19 -65.60 -49.98
C VAL A 168 5.90 -65.74 -51.49
N ARG A 169 6.22 -64.72 -52.28
CA ARG A 169 6.07 -64.81 -53.74
C ARG A 169 6.96 -65.91 -54.33
N THR A 170 8.21 -66.02 -53.90
CA THR A 170 9.13 -67.06 -54.35
C THR A 170 8.68 -68.45 -53.90
N SER A 171 8.19 -68.60 -52.67
CA SER A 171 7.69 -69.89 -52.18
C SER A 171 6.47 -70.36 -52.99
N ILE A 172 5.57 -69.44 -53.37
CA ILE A 172 4.44 -69.75 -54.26
C ILE A 172 4.92 -70.18 -55.66
N GLN A 173 5.91 -69.48 -56.24
CA GLN A 173 6.45 -69.87 -57.55
C GLN A 173 7.11 -71.24 -57.52
N SER A 174 7.87 -71.54 -56.45
CA SER A 174 8.44 -72.87 -56.21
C SER A 174 7.35 -73.94 -56.09
N ALA A 175 6.29 -73.69 -55.32
CA ALA A 175 5.15 -74.61 -55.20
C ALA A 175 4.47 -74.87 -56.55
N LYS A 176 4.27 -73.84 -57.38
CA LYS A 176 3.74 -74.00 -58.75
C LYS A 176 4.66 -74.86 -59.62
N PHE A 177 5.97 -74.64 -59.55
CA PHE A 177 6.95 -75.41 -60.32
C PHE A 177 6.97 -76.88 -59.87
N ASN A 178 6.90 -77.15 -58.57
CA ASN A 178 6.81 -78.51 -58.03
C ASN A 178 5.55 -79.22 -58.57
N VAL A 179 4.39 -78.56 -58.57
CA VAL A 179 3.15 -79.13 -59.14
C VAL A 179 3.31 -79.42 -60.64
N LEU A 180 3.93 -78.52 -61.41
CA LEU A 180 4.23 -78.76 -62.82
C LEU A 180 5.14 -79.99 -63.01
N GLN A 181 6.18 -80.13 -62.20
CA GLN A 181 7.07 -81.30 -62.24
C GLN A 181 6.32 -82.61 -61.93
N TYR A 182 5.45 -82.62 -60.90
CA TYR A 182 4.60 -83.76 -60.60
C TYR A 182 3.69 -84.12 -61.79
N LEU A 183 3.09 -83.12 -62.43
CA LEU A 183 2.23 -83.32 -63.60
C LEU A 183 3.01 -83.94 -64.77
N VAL A 184 4.20 -83.42 -65.08
CA VAL A 184 5.09 -83.99 -66.11
C VAL A 184 5.48 -85.44 -65.76
N GLY A 185 5.82 -85.71 -64.50
CA GLY A 185 6.15 -87.06 -64.03
C GLY A 185 5.00 -88.05 -64.20
N VAL A 186 3.77 -87.67 -63.80
CA VAL A 186 2.58 -88.50 -63.96
C VAL A 186 2.23 -88.71 -65.43
N ALA A 187 2.25 -87.66 -66.26
CA ALA A 187 1.97 -87.77 -67.69
C ALA A 187 2.98 -88.69 -68.41
N THR A 188 4.27 -88.57 -68.07
CA THR A 188 5.33 -89.42 -68.63
C THR A 188 5.20 -90.87 -68.17
N GLY A 189 4.89 -91.09 -66.89
CA GLY A 189 4.64 -92.43 -66.34
C GLY A 189 3.42 -93.11 -66.98
N ALA A 190 2.31 -92.39 -67.12
CA ALA A 190 1.12 -92.87 -67.81
C ALA A 190 1.41 -93.19 -69.29
N GLY A 191 2.15 -92.31 -69.99
CA GLY A 191 2.59 -92.55 -71.37
C GLY A 191 3.48 -93.79 -71.51
N ALA A 192 4.42 -94.00 -70.60
CA ALA A 192 5.28 -95.19 -70.58
C ALA A 192 4.47 -96.48 -70.36
N LEU A 193 3.50 -96.47 -69.43
CA LEU A 193 2.60 -97.60 -69.21
C LEU A 193 1.72 -97.89 -70.43
N LEU A 194 1.19 -96.86 -71.09
CA LEU A 194 0.42 -97.00 -72.33
C LEU A 194 1.26 -97.66 -73.43
N LEU A 195 2.50 -97.19 -73.63
CA LEU A 195 3.44 -97.78 -74.59
C LEU A 195 3.79 -99.24 -74.23
N ALA A 196 3.98 -99.55 -72.95
CA ALA A 196 4.22 -100.92 -72.49
C ALA A 196 3.00 -101.84 -72.74
N TYR A 197 1.78 -101.33 -72.51
CA TYR A 197 0.54 -102.06 -72.80
C TYR A 197 0.36 -102.34 -74.30
N LEU A 198 0.56 -101.32 -75.15
CA LEU A 198 0.52 -101.46 -76.61
C LEU A 198 1.56 -102.47 -77.13
N ARG A 199 2.72 -102.59 -76.46
CA ARG A 199 3.74 -103.58 -76.78
C ARG A 199 3.37 -105.01 -76.36
N MET A 200 2.63 -105.19 -75.27
CA MET A 200 2.19 -106.52 -74.79
C MET A 200 1.07 -107.11 -75.66
N PHE A 201 0.30 -106.28 -76.36
CA PHE A 201 -0.79 -106.68 -77.28
C PHE A 201 -0.38 -106.82 -78.76
N ARG A 202 0.91 -106.62 -79.10
CA ARG A 202 1.51 -107.02 -80.39
C ARG A 202 2.30 -108.31 -80.22
#